data_AF-A0A183I8J2-F1
#
_entry.id   AF-A0A183I8J2-F1
#
_cell.length_a   1.000
_cell.length_b   1.000
_cell.length_c   1.000
_cell.angle_alpha   90.00
_cell.angle_beta   90.00
_cell.angle_gamma   90.00
#
_symmetry.space_group_name_H-M   'P 1'
#
loop_
_entity.id
_entity.type
_entity.pdbx_description
1 polymer ?
#
loop_
_entity_poly.entity_id
_entity_poly.type
_entity_poly.pdbx_seq_one_letter_code
_entity_poly.pdbx_strand_id
1 'polypeptide(L)'
;MHKLAEVIILSHLRDAGILKGDLEEMMEARMGAVFMPHGLGHFMGLDVHDCGGYLGDAEPRSTLPGLKALRTTRTLQERMVITIEPGCYFIDTVSF
;
A
#
# COMPACT_ATOMS: atom_id res chain seq x y z
N MET A 1 6.02 -4.66 -3.14
CA MET A 1 5.08 -5.34 -2.24
C MET A 1 3.74 -4.62 -2.13
N HIS A 2 3.67 -3.32 -1.81
CA HIS A 2 2.38 -2.61 -1.70
C HIS A 2 1.49 -2.71 -2.94
N LYS A 3 2.02 -2.42 -4.14
CA LYS A 3 1.26 -2.58 -5.40
C LYS A 3 0.77 -4.01 -5.64
N LEU A 4 1.51 -5.03 -5.17
CA LEU A 4 1.06 -6.43 -5.27
C LEU A 4 -0.17 -6.67 -4.40
N ALA A 5 -0.20 -6.13 -3.17
CA ALA A 5 -1.38 -6.22 -2.32
C ALA A 5 -2.60 -5.54 -2.99
N GLU A 6 -2.41 -4.37 -3.60
CA GLU A 6 -3.47 -3.69 -4.37
C GLU A 6 -3.98 -4.55 -5.53
N VAL A 7 -3.09 -5.13 -6.33
CA VAL A 7 -3.45 -6.02 -7.45
C VAL A 7 -4.30 -7.20 -6.95
N ILE A 8 -3.90 -7.84 -5.86
CA ILE A 8 -4.62 -8.99 -5.30
C ILE A 8 -6.01 -8.57 -4.78
N ILE A 9 -6.10 -7.44 -4.07
CA ILE A 9 -7.37 -6.91 -3.58
C ILE A 9 -8.31 -6.62 -4.76
N LEU A 10 -7.84 -5.87 -5.77
CA LEU A 10 -8.64 -5.52 -6.94
C LEU A 10 -9.06 -6.75 -7.75
N SER A 11 -8.18 -7.74 -7.93
CA SER A 11 -8.50 -8.99 -8.60
C SER A 11 -9.64 -9.72 -7.88
N HIS A 12 -9.57 -9.87 -6.56
CA HIS A 12 -10.62 -10.56 -5.80
C HIS A 12 -11.94 -9.78 -5.78
N LEU A 13 -11.90 -8.46 -5.70
CA LEU A 13 -13.10 -7.63 -5.80
C LEU A 13 -13.75 -7.73 -7.19
N ARG A 14 -12.95 -7.82 -8.25
CA ARG A 14 -13.44 -8.08 -9.61
C ARG A 14 -14.05 -9.47 -9.73
N ASP A 15 -13.36 -10.50 -9.23
CA ASP A 15 -13.83 -11.89 -9.30
C ASP A 15 -15.12 -12.08 -8.47
N ALA A 16 -15.30 -11.30 -7.40
CA ALA A 16 -16.54 -11.24 -6.61
C ALA A 16 -17.67 -10.43 -7.29
N GLY A 17 -17.42 -9.81 -8.44
CA GLY A 17 -18.39 -9.00 -9.20
C GLY A 17 -18.63 -7.60 -8.65
N ILE A 18 -17.85 -7.15 -7.66
CA ILE A 18 -17.91 -5.79 -7.08
C ILE A 18 -17.29 -4.78 -8.05
N LEU A 19 -16.17 -5.16 -8.66
CA LEU A 19 -15.50 -4.38 -9.70
C LEU A 19 -15.69 -5.03 -11.07
N LYS A 20 -15.61 -4.23 -12.13
CA LYS A 20 -15.69 -4.66 -13.53
C LYS A 20 -14.64 -3.91 -14.34
N GLY A 21 -14.08 -4.55 -15.36
CA GLY A 21 -13.06 -3.96 -16.23
C GLY A 21 -11.70 -4.65 -16.13
N ASP A 22 -10.70 -4.04 -16.77
CA ASP A 22 -9.33 -4.56 -16.83
C ASP A 22 -8.50 -4.18 -15.60
N LEU A 23 -7.69 -5.11 -15.11
CA LEU A 23 -6.93 -4.95 -13.87
C LEU A 23 -5.76 -3.96 -14.00
N GLU A 24 -5.13 -3.87 -15.18
CA GLU A 24 -4.05 -2.93 -15.45
C GLU A 24 -4.60 -1.50 -15.46
N GLU A 25 -5.74 -1.27 -16.12
CA GLU A 25 -6.46 0.01 -16.09
C GLU A 25 -6.81 0.43 -14.64
N MET A 26 -7.25 -0.51 -13.80
CA MET A 26 -7.52 -0.24 -12.39
C MET A 26 -6.28 0.23 -11.62
N MET A 27 -5.14 -0.40 -11.90
CA MET A 27 -3.87 -0.10 -11.24
C MET A 27 -3.31 1.24 -11.71
N GLU A 28 -3.41 1.55 -13.00
CA GLU A 28 -3.03 2.84 -13.58
C GLU A 28 -3.86 3.99 -12.99
N ALA A 29 -5.17 3.78 -12.87
CA ALA A 29 -6.11 4.72 -12.23
C ALA A 29 -5.94 4.81 -10.70
N ARG A 30 -5.01 4.05 -10.11
CA ARG A 30 -4.77 3.97 -8.65
C ARG A 30 -6.00 3.57 -7.83
N MET A 31 -6.91 2.76 -8.40
CA MET A 31 -8.11 2.30 -7.68
C MET A 31 -7.80 1.47 -6.42
N GLY A 32 -6.62 0.86 -6.33
CA GLY A 32 -6.17 0.17 -5.11
C GLY A 32 -6.22 1.06 -3.87
N ALA A 33 -5.94 2.36 -4.03
CA ALA A 33 -5.97 3.33 -2.94
C ALA A 33 -7.38 3.66 -2.43
N VAL A 34 -8.44 3.33 -3.19
CA VAL A 34 -9.83 3.47 -2.73
C VAL A 34 -10.13 2.43 -1.66
N PHE A 35 -9.67 1.20 -1.88
CA PHE A 35 -9.95 0.06 -0.99
C PHE A 35 -8.87 -0.18 0.06
N MET A 36 -7.64 0.28 -0.17
CA MET A 36 -6.52 0.26 0.77
C MET A 36 -5.85 1.64 0.83
N PRO A 37 -6.41 2.61 1.57
CA PRO A 37 -5.94 4.01 1.54
C PRO A 37 -4.63 4.23 2.33
N HIS A 38 -4.19 3.23 3.11
CA HIS A 38 -2.98 3.28 3.92
C HIS A 38 -1.82 2.48 3.30
N GLY A 39 -0.60 2.68 3.82
CA GLY A 39 0.56 1.88 3.42
C GLY A 39 0.40 0.39 3.77
N LEU A 40 1.14 -0.48 3.08
CA LEU A 40 1.05 -1.95 3.32
C LEU A 40 1.60 -2.36 4.69
N GLY A 41 2.46 -1.53 5.28
CA GLY A 41 3.13 -1.82 6.53
C GLY A 41 4.28 -0.86 6.77
N HIS A 42 5.02 -1.12 7.84
CA HIS A 42 6.06 -0.23 8.34
C HIS A 42 7.07 -1.00 9.18
N PHE A 43 8.25 -0.39 9.39
CA PHE A 43 9.19 -0.94 10.36
C PHE A 43 8.60 -0.92 11.76
N MET A 44 8.93 -1.94 12.54
CA MET A 44 8.47 -2.11 13.91
C MET A 44 9.65 -2.50 14.78
N GLY A 45 9.77 -1.85 15.94
CA GLY A 45 10.89 -2.04 16.84
C GLY A 45 10.56 -1.51 18.23
N LEU A 46 11.34 -0.54 18.73
CA LEU A 46 11.03 0.14 19.98
C LEU A 46 9.75 0.97 19.88
N ASP A 47 9.56 1.62 18.73
CA ASP A 47 8.31 2.28 18.37
C ASP A 47 7.47 1.36 17.48
N VAL A 48 6.13 1.50 17.58
CA VAL A 48 5.21 0.79 16.69
C VAL A 48 5.51 1.16 15.24
N HIS A 49 5.53 2.47 14.93
CA HIS A 49 6.04 2.99 13.67
C HIS A 49 7.52 3.35 13.83
N ASP A 50 8.40 2.37 13.70
CA ASP A 50 9.83 2.56 13.96
C ASP A 50 10.49 3.53 12.97
N CYS A 51 11.60 4.12 13.40
CA CYS A 51 12.31 5.16 12.67
C CYS A 51 13.07 4.63 11.43
N GLY A 52 13.66 5.55 10.66
CA GLY A 52 14.57 5.19 9.56
C GLY A 52 13.91 4.68 8.27
N GLY A 53 12.58 4.72 8.17
CA GLY A 53 11.84 4.29 6.98
C GLY A 53 12.12 5.08 5.70
N TYR A 54 12.66 6.31 5.81
CA TYR A 54 12.97 7.22 4.70
C TYR A 54 14.42 7.72 4.72
N LEU A 55 15.35 6.89 5.22
CA LEU A 55 16.79 7.18 5.23
C LEU A 55 17.53 6.23 4.26
N GLY A 56 18.77 6.57 3.92
CA GLY A 56 19.64 5.70 3.11
C GLY A 56 19.18 5.57 1.67
N ASP A 57 18.88 4.35 1.24
CA ASP A 57 18.43 3.99 -0.11
C ASP A 57 16.93 4.24 -0.36
N ALA A 58 16.24 4.88 0.59
CA ALA A 58 14.82 5.17 0.47
C ALA A 58 14.53 6.09 -0.72
N GLU A 59 13.61 5.67 -1.59
CA GLU A 59 13.03 6.57 -2.59
C GLU A 59 12.21 7.68 -1.89
N PRO A 60 12.13 8.89 -2.48
CA PRO A 60 11.27 9.95 -1.97
C PRO A 60 9.82 9.47 -1.82
N ARG A 61 9.12 9.99 -0.81
CA ARG A 61 7.71 9.68 -0.58
C ARG A 61 6.90 10.06 -1.83
N SER A 62 6.16 9.09 -2.37
CA SER A 62 5.30 9.30 -3.52
C SER A 62 4.20 10.31 -3.22
N THR A 63 3.74 11.03 -4.24
CA THR A 63 2.54 11.87 -4.19
C THR A 63 1.28 11.13 -4.64
N LEU A 64 1.41 9.89 -5.15
CA LEU A 64 0.29 9.12 -5.67
C LEU A 64 -0.62 8.59 -4.53
N PRO A 65 -1.93 8.47 -4.77
CA PRO A 65 -2.87 7.82 -3.86
C PRO A 65 -2.39 6.43 -3.39
N GLY A 66 -2.60 6.14 -2.10
CA GLY A 66 -2.12 4.92 -1.42
C GLY A 66 -0.62 4.96 -1.13
N LEU A 67 0.22 5.19 -2.15
CA LEU A 67 1.68 5.18 -2.02
C LEU A 67 2.21 6.30 -1.12
N LYS A 68 1.55 7.47 -1.10
CA LYS A 68 1.91 8.57 -0.18
C LYS A 68 1.84 8.18 1.30
N ALA A 69 1.04 7.17 1.63
CA ALA A 69 0.84 6.68 2.99
C ALA A 69 1.84 5.60 3.41
N LEU A 70 2.75 5.16 2.52
CA LEU A 70 3.83 4.26 2.90
C LEU A 70 4.67 4.87 4.03
N ARG A 71 5.12 4.03 4.96
CA ARG A 71 6.01 4.45 6.05
C ARG A 71 7.47 4.10 5.80
N THR A 72 7.75 3.32 4.75
CA THR A 72 9.08 3.10 4.22
C THR A 72 9.04 2.79 2.73
N THR A 73 10.08 3.21 2.03
CA THR A 73 10.36 2.91 0.62
C THR A 73 11.71 2.19 0.46
N ARG A 74 12.34 1.80 1.56
CA ARG A 74 13.67 1.17 1.56
C ARG A 74 13.63 -0.24 1.01
N THR A 75 14.76 -0.67 0.45
CA THR A 75 14.98 -2.08 0.12
C THR A 75 15.06 -2.88 1.42
N LEU A 76 14.28 -3.95 1.54
CA LEU A 76 14.35 -4.83 2.71
C LEU A 76 15.73 -5.48 2.80
N GLN A 77 16.30 -5.44 4.01
CA GLN A 77 17.59 -6.04 4.33
C GLN A 77 17.41 -7.06 5.46
N GLU A 78 18.37 -7.98 5.60
CA GLU A 78 18.41 -8.90 6.72
C GLU A 78 18.29 -8.14 8.06
N ARG A 79 17.58 -8.75 9.02
CA ARG A 79 17.37 -8.22 10.38
C ARG A 79 16.45 -7.00 10.48
N MET A 80 15.88 -6.49 9.38
CA MET A 80 14.74 -5.58 9.45
C MET A 80 13.49 -6.34 9.93
N VAL A 81 12.68 -5.68 10.76
CA VAL A 81 11.36 -6.16 11.18
C VAL A 81 10.31 -5.24 10.59
N ILE A 82 9.34 -5.80 9.89
CA ILE A 82 8.30 -5.04 9.17
C ILE A 82 6.93 -5.67 9.41
N THR A 83 5.89 -4.83 9.56
CA THR A 83 4.49 -5.27 9.54
C THR A 83 4.05 -5.56 8.11
N ILE A 84 3.11 -6.50 7.95
CA ILE A 84 2.41 -6.77 6.69
C ILE A 84 0.92 -6.75 6.99
N GLU A 85 0.25 -5.67 6.61
CA GLU A 85 -1.12 -5.33 7.03
C GLU A 85 -1.96 -4.89 5.82
N PRO A 86 -2.16 -5.75 4.79
CA PRO A 86 -3.11 -5.43 3.73
C PRO A 86 -4.52 -5.29 4.31
N GLY A 87 -5.27 -4.30 3.83
CA GLY A 87 -6.64 -4.04 4.27
C GLY A 87 -7.53 -3.71 3.08
N CYS A 88 -8.78 -4.17 3.14
CA CYS A 88 -9.80 -3.87 2.14
C CYS A 88 -11.02 -3.29 2.86
N TYR A 89 -11.32 -2.03 2.58
CA TYR A 89 -12.38 -1.28 3.26
C TYR A 89 -13.35 -0.68 2.24
N PHE A 90 -14.60 -0.48 2.68
CA PHE A 90 -15.60 0.29 1.96
C PHE A 90 -15.86 1.58 2.75
N ILE A 91 -15.16 2.65 2.35
CA ILE A 91 -15.16 3.93 3.07
C ILE A 91 -15.96 4.94 2.25
N ASP A 92 -17.00 5.53 2.84
CA ASP A 92 -17.93 6.45 2.16
C ASP A 92 -17.22 7.65 1.50
N THR A 93 -16.11 8.12 2.08
CA THR A 93 -15.31 9.22 1.53
C THR A 93 -13.83 9.00 1.83
N VAL A 94 -13.02 8.93 0.78
CA VAL A 94 -11.55 8.84 0.86
C VAL A 94 -10.94 10.16 0.39
N SER A 95 -9.98 10.69 1.16
CA SER A 95 -9.26 11.93 0.82
C SER A 95 -7.93 11.61 0.13
N PHE A 96 -7.77 12.14 -1.08
CA PHE A 96 -6.56 12.03 -1.88
C PHE A 96 -5.73 13.31 -1.85
#